data_AF-A0ABD0QG18-F1
#
_entry.id   AF-A0ABD0QG18-F1
#
_cell.length_a   1.000
_cell.length_b   1.000
_cell.length_c   1.000
_cell.angle_alpha   90.00
_cell.angle_beta   90.00
_cell.angle_gamma   90.00
#
_symmetry.space_group_name_H-M   'P 1'
#
loop_
_entity.id
_entity.type
_entity.pdbx_description
1 polymer ?
#
loop_
_entity_poly.entity_id
_entity_poly.type
_entity_poly.pdbx_seq_one_letter_code
_entity_poly.pdbx_strand_id
1 'polypeptide(L)' 'FEGSNLKQLVLRICRGRYSPVSQRYSSELRLLLQQLFKVSPRDRPSANSLLKRPMLQRQISKHLDTQ' A
#
# COMPACT_ATOMS: atom_id res chain seq x y z
N PHE A 1 -6.36 6.79 6.68
CA PHE A 1 -7.46 6.49 7.64
C PHE A 1 -7.87 7.80 8.27
N GLU A 2 -9.17 8.04 8.41
CA GLU A 2 -9.70 9.28 8.98
C GLU A 2 -10.81 8.96 9.97
N GLY A 3 -10.90 9.76 11.04
CA GLY A 3 -11.92 9.63 12.08
C GLY A 3 -12.17 10.99 12.74
N SER A 4 -13.38 11.21 13.27
CA SER A 4 -13.77 12.46 13.93
C SER A 4 -13.12 12.68 15.31
N ASN A 5 -12.47 11.65 15.84
CA ASN A 5 -11.65 11.68 17.05
C ASN A 5 -10.68 10.49 17.04
N LEU A 6 -9.77 10.45 18.03
CA LEU A 6 -8.75 9.40 18.15
C LEU A 6 -9.35 8.00 18.26
N LYS A 7 -10.42 7.81 19.04
CA LYS A 7 -11.10 6.50 19.19
C LYS A 7 -11.61 5.99 17.85
N GLN A 8 -12.25 6.84 17.05
CA GLN A 8 -12.72 6.50 15.71
C GLN A 8 -11.57 6.21 14.75
N LEU A 9 -10.49 7.01 14.79
CA LEU A 9 -9.30 6.80 13.97
C LEU A 9 -8.66 5.43 14.23
N VAL A 10 -8.41 5.09 15.50
CA VAL A 10 -7.82 3.81 15.91
C VAL A 10 -8.70 2.65 15.45
N LEU A 11 -10.03 2.73 15.64
CA LEU A 11 -10.95 1.69 15.17
C LEU A 11 -10.91 1.51 13.65
N ARG A 12 -10.79 2.60 12.87
CA ARG A 12 -10.68 2.52 11.40
C ARG A 12 -9.38 1.83 10.97
N ILE A 13 -8.26 2.15 11.62
CA ILE A 13 -6.95 1.54 11.36
C ILE A 13 -6.98 0.04 11.68
N CYS A 14 -7.38 -0.33 12.90
CA CYS A 14 -7.41 -1.73 13.33
C CYS A 14 -8.35 -2.61 12.47
N ARG A 15 -9.41 -2.02 11.90
CA ARG A 15 -10.35 -2.72 11.01
C ARG A 15 -9.95 -2.67 9.53
N GLY A 16 -8.86 -1.98 9.18
CA GLY A 16 -8.45 -1.81 7.78
C GLY A 16 -9.50 -1.09 6.92
N ARG A 17 -10.35 -0.23 7.51
CA ARG A 17 -11.38 0.52 6.79
C ARG A 17 -10.84 1.86 6.27
N TYR A 18 -10.64 1.97 4.97
CA TYR A 18 -10.18 3.18 4.29
C TYR A 18 -11.06 3.49 3.06
N SER A 19 -11.06 4.75 2.62
CA SER A 19 -11.75 5.16 1.40
C SER A 19 -11.03 4.59 0.17
N PRO A 20 -11.74 3.96 -0.78
CA PRO A 20 -11.12 3.42 -1.99
C PRO A 20 -10.39 4.51 -2.78
N VAL A 21 -9.24 4.14 -3.35
CA VAL A 21 -8.49 5.04 -4.23
C VAL A 21 -9.23 5.22 -5.55
N SER A 22 -9.19 6.45 -6.07
CA SER A 22 -9.84 6.84 -7.33
C SER A 22 -9.51 5.89 -8.48
N GLN A 23 -10.50 5.61 -9.32
CA GLN A 23 -10.35 4.71 -10.48
C GLN A 23 -9.43 5.25 -11.57
N ARG A 24 -9.07 6.55 -11.54
CA ARG A 24 -8.10 7.16 -12.46
C ARG A 24 -6.70 6.53 -12.37
N TYR A 25 -6.40 5.87 -11.26
CA TYR A 25 -5.13 5.19 -11.08
C TYR A 25 -5.18 3.75 -11.60
N SER A 26 -4.00 3.22 -11.95
CA SER A 26 -3.86 1.86 -12.46
C SER A 26 -4.45 0.83 -11.49
N SER A 27 -4.99 -0.25 -12.06
CA SER A 27 -5.44 -1.41 -11.28
C SER A 27 -4.31 -1.95 -10.39
N GLU A 28 -3.08 -1.97 -10.89
CA GLU A 28 -1.90 -2.43 -10.18
C GLU A 28 -1.63 -1.62 -8.90
N LEU A 29 -1.73 -0.28 -8.96
CA LEU A 29 -1.57 0.57 -7.77
C LEU A 29 -2.71 0.36 -6.76
N ARG A 30 -3.94 0.23 -7.25
CA ARG A 30 -5.10 -0.02 -6.39
C ARG A 30 -4.98 -1.36 -5.66
N LEU A 31 -4.51 -2.40 -6.36
CA LEU A 31 -4.24 -3.72 -5.77
C LEU A 31 -3.10 -3.67 -4.76
N LEU A 32 -2.03 -2.93 -5.06
CA LEU A 32 -0.91 -2.72 -4.12
C LEU A 32 -1.40 -2.16 -2.78
N LEU A 33 -2.25 -1.13 -2.81
CA LEU A 33 -2.78 -0.53 -1.58
C LEU A 33 -3.66 -1.50 -0.78
N GLN A 34 -4.46 -2.33 -1.46
CA GLN A 34 -5.24 -3.39 -0.81
C GLN A 34 -4.35 -4.43 -0.10
N GLN A 35 -3.20 -4.75 -0.67
CA GLN A 35 -2.23 -5.68 -0.08
C GLN A 35 -1.48 -5.05 1.11
N LEU A 36 -1.14 -3.77 1.02
CA LEU A 36 -0.44 -3.04 2.09
C LEU A 36 -1.32 -2.80 3.32
N PHE A 37 -2.63 -2.57 3.13
CA PHE A 37 -3.58 -2.31 4.22
C PHE A 37 -4.32 -3.56 4.73
N LYS A 38 -3.74 -4.75 4.58
CA LYS A 38 -4.25 -5.96 5.25
C LYS A 38 -4.16 -5.82 6.78
N VAL A 39 -5.23 -6.23 7.46
CA VAL A 39 -5.31 -6.17 8.94
C VAL A 39 -4.25 -7.09 9.55
N SER A 40 -4.19 -8.34 9.10
CA SER A 40 -3.14 -9.28 9.48
C SER A 40 -1.79 -8.81 8.92
N PRO A 41 -0.76 -8.60 9.77
CA PRO A 41 0.57 -8.22 9.30
C PRO A 41 1.22 -9.29 8.40
N ARG A 42 0.89 -10.58 8.61
CA ARG A 42 1.45 -11.70 7.83
C ARG A 42 0.95 -11.73 6.38
N ASP A 43 -0.22 -11.14 6.13
CA ASP A 43 -0.80 -11.06 4.78
C ASP A 43 -0.20 -9.90 3.97
N ARG A 44 0.61 -9.05 4.60
CA ARG A 44 1.26 -7.93 3.94
C ARG A 44 2.51 -8.43 3.21
N PRO A 45 2.72 -7.98 1.97
CA PRO A 45 3.94 -8.29 1.26
C PRO A 45 5.15 -7.64 1.94
N SER A 46 6.29 -8.33 1.95
CA SER A 46 7.55 -7.74 2.39
C SER A 46 8.03 -6.65 1.42
N ALA A 47 8.86 -5.73 1.90
CA ALA A 47 9.48 -4.71 1.04
C ALA A 47 10.24 -5.35 -0.15
N ASN A 48 10.93 -6.46 0.07
CA ASN A 48 11.66 -7.19 -0.98
C ASN A 48 10.70 -7.77 -2.05
N SER A 49 9.54 -8.31 -1.66
CA SER A 49 8.50 -8.73 -2.61
C SER A 49 7.92 -7.53 -3.37
N LEU A 50 7.81 -6.40 -2.66
CA LEU A 50 7.59 -5.03 -3.14
C LEU A 50 8.40 -4.72 -4.40
N LEU A 51 9.68 -4.54 -4.13
CA LEU A 51 10.64 -3.95 -5.04
C LEU A 51 10.86 -4.82 -6.28
N LYS A 52 10.58 -6.13 -6.24
CA LYS A 52 10.67 -7.04 -7.40
C LYS A 52 9.55 -6.87 -8.43
N ARG A 53 8.51 -6.07 -8.15
CA ARG A 53 7.40 -5.88 -9.09
C ARG A 53 7.82 -5.00 -10.29
N PRO A 54 7.39 -5.33 -11.52
CA PRO A 54 7.78 -4.59 -12.73
C PRO A 54 7.51 -3.07 -12.64
N MET A 55 6.36 -2.67 -12.08
CA MET A 55 6.01 -1.25 -11.93
C MET A 55 7.02 -0.46 -11.07
N LEU A 56 7.61 -1.11 -10.06
CA LEU A 56 8.57 -0.49 -9.15
C LEU A 56 10.00 -0.61 -9.69
N GLN A 57 10.36 -1.74 -10.30
CA GLN A 57 11.67 -1.95 -10.94
C GLN A 57 12.05 -0.83 -11.91
N ARG A 58 11.10 -0.40 -12.77
CA ARG A 58 11.31 0.72 -13.70
C ARG A 58 11.62 2.05 -13.01
N GLN A 59 11.13 2.28 -11.80
CA GLN A 59 11.47 3.48 -11.04
C GLN A 59 12.78 3.31 -10.28
N ILE A 60 13.03 2.12 -9.73
CA ILE A 60 14.25 1.81 -9.00
C ILE A 60 15.48 2.01 -9.90
N SER A 61 15.44 1.51 -11.14
CA SER A 61 16.56 1.66 -12.09
C SER A 61 16.87 3.13 -12.47
N LYS A 62 15.97 4.06 -12.17
CA LYS A 62 16.19 5.50 -12.41
C LYS A 62 16.81 6.23 -11.21
N HIS A 63 16.78 5.62 -10.02
CA HIS A 63 17.13 6.27 -8.77
C HIS A 63 18.22 5.55 -7.97
N LEU A 64 18.57 4.32 -8.36
CA LEU A 64 19.69 3.59 -7.80
C LEU A 64 20.77 3.41 -8.87
N ASP A 65 22.01 3.75 -8.52
CA ASP A 65 23.16 3.50 -9.38
C ASP A 65 23.39 1.99 -9.48
N THR A 66 23.44 1.48 -10.71
CA THR A 66 24.10 0.21 -11.02
C THR A 66 25.60 0.43 -10.87
N GLN A 67 26.12 0.22 -9.65
CA GLN A 67 27.55 0.00 -9.45
C GLN A 67 27.98 -1.29 -10.16
#